data_AF-A0A9E5YDV7-F1
#
_entry.id   AF-A0A9E5YDV7-F1
#
_cell.length_a   1.000
_cell.length_b   1.000
_cell.length_c   1.000
_cell.angle_alpha   90.00
_cell.angle_beta   90.00
_cell.angle_gamma   90.00
#
_symmetry.space_group_name_H-M   'P 1'
#
loop_
_entity.id
_entity.type
_entity.pdbx_description
1 polymer ?
#
loop_
_entity_poly.entity_id
_entity_poly.type
_entity_poly.pdbx_seq_one_letter_code
_entity_poly.pdbx_strand_id
1 'polypeptide(L)'
;RQASYKIEAAVKRAKSIDIKGVVYILATNLDGTSGKMYFNKSEILLIKGAFDHAERLAESKFRLGRGSLNSHRYEVKTLLHMEDHERNDRAFAHLCRYFCQKNEDVDHPDNFYFFKVCLQDDRIVDAVKRSKPFIKMAPLLLYIAAHELVHVIRFTNGDSDFDAPLEEKIREEEKVHSITRDMLRPIAETDLALVLDCFSDEFQIGDILN
;
A
#
# COMPACT_ATOMS: atom_id res chain seq x y z
N ARG A 1 10.97 -6.78 -4.17
CA ARG A 1 10.45 -6.58 -2.80
C ARG A 1 9.63 -5.29 -2.77
N GLN A 2 8.35 -5.38 -3.14
CA GLN A 2 7.48 -4.22 -3.30
C GLN A 2 6.78 -3.85 -1.98
N ALA A 3 6.47 -4.86 -1.16
CA ALA A 3 5.69 -4.73 0.05
C ALA A 3 6.34 -5.49 1.24
N SER A 4 5.95 -5.11 2.45
CA SER A 4 6.32 -5.76 3.71
C SER A 4 5.17 -5.58 4.70
N TYR A 5 4.95 -6.55 5.61
CA TYR A 5 3.88 -6.52 6.61
C TYR A 5 4.42 -6.56 8.03
N LYS A 6 3.81 -5.80 8.93
CA LYS A 6 4.06 -5.89 10.37
C LYS A 6 2.80 -5.60 11.18
N ILE A 7 2.62 -6.33 12.26
CA ILE A 7 1.52 -6.14 13.21
C ILE A 7 1.93 -5.07 14.19
N GLU A 8 1.09 -4.06 14.38
CA GLU A 8 1.30 -3.07 15.42
C GLU A 8 -0.02 -2.80 16.14
N ALA A 9 -0.09 -3.23 17.41
CA ALA A 9 -1.23 -2.99 18.27
C ALA A 9 -1.24 -1.52 18.76
N ALA A 10 -1.64 -0.57 17.91
CA ALA A 10 -1.95 0.76 18.40
C ALA A 10 -3.40 0.79 18.91
N VAL A 11 -3.58 0.70 20.23
CA VAL A 11 -4.87 0.99 20.89
C VAL A 11 -5.11 2.50 20.80
N LYS A 12 -5.59 2.96 19.65
CA LYS A 12 -6.15 4.32 19.53
C LYS A 12 -7.54 4.29 20.15
N ARG A 13 -7.69 4.81 21.37
CA ARG A 13 -9.01 5.15 21.92
C ARG A 13 -9.65 6.16 20.98
N ALA A 14 -10.58 5.70 20.16
CA ALA A 14 -11.25 6.56 19.20
C ALA A 14 -12.17 7.53 19.96
N LYS A 15 -11.70 8.75 20.22
CA LYS A 15 -12.61 9.88 20.43
C LYS A 15 -13.30 10.13 19.09
N SER A 16 -14.48 9.54 18.90
CA SER A 16 -15.46 9.87 17.85
C SER A 16 -14.83 10.46 16.59
N ILE A 17 -14.11 9.65 15.83
CA ILE A 17 -13.67 10.06 14.49
C ILE A 17 -14.75 9.54 13.54
N ASP A 18 -15.52 10.46 12.97
CA ASP A 18 -16.41 10.21 11.84
C ASP A 18 -15.49 9.99 10.62
N ILE A 19 -15.07 8.74 10.40
CA ILE A 19 -14.11 8.38 9.33
C ILE A 19 -14.89 8.13 8.05
N LYS A 20 -15.41 9.19 7.43
CA LYS A 20 -15.81 9.13 6.02
C LYS A 20 -14.65 9.54 5.13
N GLY A 21 -13.98 8.53 4.58
CA GLY A 21 -13.16 8.67 3.38
C GLY A 21 -11.65 8.64 3.65
N VAL A 22 -10.92 8.26 2.60
CA VAL A 22 -9.46 8.24 2.55
C VAL A 22 -8.92 9.61 3.00
N VAL A 23 -8.38 9.67 4.22
CA VAL A 23 -7.76 10.89 4.74
C VAL A 23 -6.38 11.03 4.10
N TYR A 24 -6.33 11.67 2.95
CA TYR A 24 -5.07 12.12 2.35
C TYR A 24 -4.53 13.28 3.19
N ILE A 25 -3.63 13.00 4.14
CA ILE A 25 -2.96 14.08 4.89
C ILE A 25 -1.98 14.75 3.92
N LEU A 26 -2.33 15.97 3.50
CA LEU A 26 -1.54 16.77 2.57
C LEU A 26 -0.23 17.22 3.25
N ALA A 27 0.90 16.80 2.69
CA ALA A 27 2.19 17.34 3.04
C ALA A 27 2.25 18.85 2.67
N THR A 28 2.21 19.72 3.67
CA THR A 28 2.68 21.10 3.50
C THR A 28 4.19 21.11 3.69
N ASN A 29 4.90 21.54 2.64
CA ASN A 29 6.36 21.66 2.57
C ASN A 29 7.01 21.92 3.94
N LEU A 30 7.84 20.99 4.40
CA LEU A 30 8.83 21.26 5.43
C LEU A 30 10.19 21.30 4.75
N ASP A 31 10.66 22.52 4.54
CA ASP A 31 12.03 22.80 4.19
C ASP A 31 12.94 22.35 5.34
N GLY A 32 13.93 21.51 5.01
CA GLY A 32 15.18 21.41 5.76
C GLY A 32 15.28 20.30 6.82
N THR A 33 16.43 19.61 6.78
CA THR A 33 17.11 18.84 7.86
C THR A 33 17.03 17.30 7.90
N SER A 34 16.69 16.63 6.80
CA SER A 34 17.13 15.24 6.59
C SER A 34 17.23 14.96 5.10
N GLY A 35 18.26 14.26 4.63
CA GLY A 35 18.48 13.92 3.21
C GLY A 35 17.44 12.97 2.59
N LYS A 36 16.20 12.99 3.10
CA LYS A 36 15.07 12.18 2.66
C LYS A 36 14.26 12.95 1.62
N MET A 37 13.91 12.27 0.53
CA MET A 37 13.04 12.81 -0.51
C MET A 37 11.58 12.57 -0.13
N TYR A 38 10.76 13.60 -0.27
CA TYR A 38 9.32 13.54 0.00
C TYR A 38 8.54 13.75 -1.29
N PHE A 39 7.31 13.25 -1.35
CA PHE A 39 6.42 13.55 -2.45
C PHE A 39 6.06 15.03 -2.48
N ASN A 40 6.12 15.62 -3.67
CA ASN A 40 5.60 16.96 -3.90
C ASN A 40 4.07 16.94 -4.12
N LYS A 41 3.43 18.11 -4.12
CA LYS A 41 1.97 18.22 -4.27
C LYS A 41 1.41 17.53 -5.52
N SER A 42 2.12 17.60 -6.64
CA SER A 42 1.70 16.93 -7.88
C SER A 42 1.79 15.42 -7.76
N GLU A 43 2.82 14.89 -7.09
CA GLU A 43 2.96 13.46 -6.80
C GLU A 43 1.89 12.96 -5.83
N ILE A 44 1.50 13.75 -4.83
CA ILE A 44 0.36 13.42 -3.95
C ILE A 44 -0.94 13.27 -4.74
N LEU A 45 -1.19 14.13 -5.74
CA LEU A 45 -2.34 13.99 -6.63
C LEU A 45 -2.27 12.71 -7.47
N LEU A 46 -1.07 12.30 -7.90
CA LEU A 46 -0.87 11.03 -8.59
C LEU A 46 -1.15 9.82 -7.67
N ILE A 47 -0.74 9.88 -6.41
CA ILE A 47 -1.04 8.83 -5.41
C ILE A 47 -2.54 8.69 -5.27
N LYS A 48 -3.26 9.80 -5.07
CA LYS A 48 -4.73 9.78 -5.00
C LYS A 48 -5.35 9.17 -6.24
N GLY A 49 -4.94 9.63 -7.43
CA GLY A 49 -5.44 9.08 -8.69
C GLY A 49 -5.13 7.59 -8.86
N ALA A 50 -3.97 7.13 -8.40
CA ALA A 50 -3.55 5.74 -8.44
C ALA A 50 -4.41 4.85 -7.52
N PHE A 51 -4.63 5.25 -6.27
CA PHE A 51 -5.49 4.51 -5.34
C PHE A 51 -6.96 4.51 -5.80
N ASP A 52 -7.50 5.66 -6.20
CA ASP A 52 -8.86 5.75 -6.72
C ASP A 52 -9.05 4.84 -7.96
N HIS A 53 -8.00 4.68 -8.79
CA HIS A 53 -8.04 3.78 -9.95
C HIS A 53 -7.91 2.31 -9.54
N ALA A 54 -6.95 1.99 -8.67
CA ALA A 54 -6.73 0.65 -8.15
C ALA A 54 -7.98 0.11 -7.42
N GLU A 55 -8.67 0.95 -6.64
CA GLU A 55 -9.94 0.59 -6.00
C GLU A 55 -10.98 0.12 -7.02
N ARG A 56 -11.21 0.90 -8.10
CA ARG A 56 -12.20 0.53 -9.12
C ARG A 56 -11.87 -0.81 -9.79
N LEU A 57 -10.59 -1.05 -10.06
CA LEU A 57 -10.14 -2.31 -10.66
C LEU A 57 -10.32 -3.48 -9.68
N ALA A 58 -10.00 -3.26 -8.40
CA ALA A 58 -10.14 -4.27 -7.36
C ALA A 58 -11.61 -4.61 -7.08
N GLU A 59 -12.49 -3.61 -7.01
CA GLU A 59 -13.94 -3.82 -6.88
C GLU A 59 -14.46 -4.71 -8.02
N SER A 60 -14.04 -4.45 -9.25
CA SER A 60 -14.41 -5.29 -10.41
C SER A 60 -13.82 -6.70 -10.32
N LYS A 61 -12.54 -6.85 -9.96
CA LYS A 61 -11.83 -8.14 -9.93
C LYS A 61 -12.39 -9.07 -8.84
N PHE A 62 -12.67 -8.53 -7.65
CA PHE A 62 -13.20 -9.28 -6.51
C PHE A 62 -14.74 -9.31 -6.45
N ARG A 63 -15.42 -8.70 -7.43
CA ARG A 63 -16.89 -8.60 -7.50
C ARG A 63 -17.49 -7.98 -6.22
N LEU A 64 -16.80 -6.97 -5.69
CA LEU A 64 -17.27 -6.23 -4.53
C LEU A 64 -18.36 -5.23 -4.98
N GLY A 65 -19.27 -4.89 -4.05
CA GLY A 65 -20.19 -3.78 -4.28
C GLY A 65 -19.43 -2.48 -4.52
N ARG A 66 -19.96 -1.59 -5.36
CA ARG A 66 -19.35 -0.27 -5.62
C ARG A 66 -19.22 0.51 -4.32
N GLY A 67 -18.02 0.99 -4.00
CA GLY A 67 -17.72 1.66 -2.75
C GLY A 67 -17.56 0.71 -1.55
N SER A 68 -17.46 -0.60 -1.75
CA SER A 68 -17.20 -1.55 -0.66
C SER A 68 -15.80 -1.41 -0.06
N LEU A 69 -14.86 -0.85 -0.82
CA LEU A 69 -13.53 -0.46 -0.31
C LEU A 69 -13.53 0.94 0.32
N ASN A 70 -14.55 1.74 0.04
CA ASN A 70 -14.63 3.11 0.53
C ASN A 70 -14.93 3.12 2.03
N SER A 71 -13.98 3.70 2.78
CA SER A 71 -14.13 4.46 4.03
C SER A 71 -13.84 3.86 5.41
N HIS A 72 -13.59 2.56 5.62
CA HIS A 72 -13.29 2.08 7.00
C HIS A 72 -12.21 1.01 7.15
N ARG A 73 -11.69 0.50 6.03
CA ARG A 73 -10.79 -0.66 6.04
C ARG A 73 -9.33 -0.29 5.89
N TYR A 74 -9.00 0.84 5.26
CA TYR A 74 -7.62 1.26 5.14
C TYR A 74 -7.43 2.77 5.01
N GLU A 75 -6.24 3.25 5.39
CA GLU A 75 -5.75 4.63 5.16
C GLU A 75 -4.43 4.59 4.36
N VAL A 76 -4.12 5.66 3.63
CA VAL A 76 -2.83 5.81 2.92
C VAL A 76 -2.01 6.90 3.60
N LYS A 77 -0.74 6.59 3.89
CA LYS A 77 0.16 7.48 4.64
C LYS A 77 1.49 7.64 3.90
N THR A 78 2.02 8.86 3.87
CA THR A 78 3.34 9.20 3.31
C THR A 78 4.38 9.42 4.40
N LEU A 79 5.66 9.39 4.01
CA LEU A 79 6.82 9.39 4.92
C LEU A 79 6.81 10.56 5.92
N LEU A 80 6.28 11.72 5.53
CA LEU A 80 6.20 12.92 6.36
C LEU A 80 5.44 12.70 7.67
N HIS A 81 4.45 11.81 7.66
CA HIS A 81 3.60 11.57 8.81
C HIS A 81 3.96 10.28 9.54
N MET A 82 4.91 9.49 9.03
CA MET A 82 5.20 8.15 9.54
C MET A 82 5.88 8.17 10.90
N GLU A 83 5.41 7.27 11.76
CA GLU A 83 6.11 6.84 12.97
C GLU A 83 7.31 5.96 12.58
N ASP A 84 8.33 5.84 13.43
CA ASP A 84 9.54 5.07 13.09
C ASP A 84 9.26 3.59 12.78
N HIS A 85 8.23 3.00 13.39
CA HIS A 85 7.82 1.61 13.13
C HIS A 85 7.09 1.43 11.78
N GLU A 86 6.55 2.49 11.20
CA GLU A 86 5.88 2.47 9.89
C GLU A 86 6.89 2.60 8.73
N ARG A 87 8.16 2.88 9.05
CA ARG A 87 9.24 3.03 8.07
C ARG A 87 9.81 1.68 7.69
N ASN A 88 10.07 1.49 6.40
CA ASN A 88 10.72 0.30 5.89
C ASN A 88 11.78 0.68 4.86
N ASP A 89 13.04 0.38 5.17
CA ASP A 89 14.16 0.78 4.30
C ASP A 89 14.27 -0.05 3.02
N ARG A 90 13.50 -1.15 2.89
CA ARG A 90 13.66 -2.18 1.86
C ARG A 90 12.47 -2.33 0.90
N ALA A 91 11.32 -1.72 1.19
CA ALA A 91 10.09 -1.85 0.41
C ALA A 91 9.57 -0.49 -0.05
N PHE A 92 8.74 -0.47 -1.10
CA PHE A 92 8.09 0.77 -1.55
C PHE A 92 6.88 1.14 -0.69
N ALA A 93 6.20 0.14 -0.14
CA ALA A 93 5.12 0.32 0.80
C ALA A 93 5.26 -0.65 1.97
N HIS A 94 4.70 -0.25 3.10
CA HIS A 94 4.60 -1.07 4.29
C HIS A 94 3.14 -1.09 4.75
N LEU A 95 2.55 -2.27 4.84
CA LEU A 95 1.17 -2.41 5.29
C LEU A 95 1.16 -2.75 6.79
N CYS A 96 0.50 -1.89 7.56
CA CYS A 96 0.33 -2.04 8.99
C CYS A 96 -1.14 -2.37 9.31
N ARG A 97 -1.38 -3.36 10.17
CA ARG A 97 -2.72 -3.68 10.69
C ARG A 97 -2.87 -3.12 12.10
N TYR A 98 -3.97 -2.42 12.34
CA TYR A 98 -4.32 -1.81 13.61
C TYR A 98 -5.67 -2.33 14.11
N PHE A 99 -5.81 -2.43 15.41
CA PHE A 99 -7.06 -2.78 16.08
C PHE A 99 -7.68 -1.53 16.69
N CYS A 100 -8.87 -1.15 16.22
CA CYS A 100 -9.64 -0.07 16.82
C CYS A 100 -10.58 -0.64 17.86
N GLN A 101 -10.32 -0.29 19.12
CA GLN A 101 -11.19 -0.64 20.24
C GLN A 101 -12.01 0.59 20.63
N LYS A 102 -13.34 0.52 20.42
CA LYS A 102 -14.26 1.63 20.75
C LYS A 102 -14.74 1.58 22.20
N ASN A 103 -14.75 0.40 22.81
CA ASN A 103 -15.20 0.16 24.19
C ASN A 103 -14.17 -0.64 24.99
N GLU A 104 -14.22 -0.59 26.33
CA GLU A 104 -13.27 -1.34 27.18
C GLU A 104 -13.35 -2.87 26.99
N ASP A 105 -14.47 -3.36 26.47
CA ASP A 105 -14.67 -4.75 26.08
C ASP A 105 -13.99 -5.06 24.73
N VAL A 106 -13.12 -6.07 24.73
CA VAL A 106 -12.33 -6.51 23.55
C VAL A 106 -13.20 -7.26 22.55
N ASP A 107 -14.25 -7.95 23.02
CA ASP A 107 -15.16 -8.74 22.19
C ASP A 107 -16.37 -7.93 21.69
N HIS A 108 -16.35 -6.60 21.91
CA HIS A 108 -17.44 -5.75 21.47
C HIS A 108 -17.55 -5.75 19.93
N PRO A 109 -18.75 -5.93 19.34
CA PRO A 109 -18.94 -5.98 17.89
C PRO A 109 -18.58 -4.68 17.14
N ASP A 110 -18.35 -3.59 17.87
CA ASP A 110 -17.90 -2.31 17.31
C ASP A 110 -16.38 -2.21 17.16
N ASN A 111 -15.64 -3.19 17.68
CA ASN A 111 -14.20 -3.28 17.48
C ASN A 111 -13.92 -3.80 16.08
N PHE A 112 -12.98 -3.18 15.38
CA PHE A 112 -12.65 -3.56 14.01
C PHE A 112 -11.17 -3.39 13.74
N TYR A 113 -10.67 -4.21 12.82
CA TYR A 113 -9.34 -4.02 12.25
C TYR A 113 -9.40 -3.02 11.10
N PHE A 114 -8.38 -2.17 11.04
CA PHE A 114 -8.14 -1.31 9.89
C PHE A 114 -6.67 -1.37 9.51
N PHE A 115 -6.39 -1.08 8.24
CA PHE A 115 -5.04 -1.13 7.69
C PHE A 115 -4.51 0.27 7.42
N LYS A 116 -3.18 0.44 7.42
CA LYS A 116 -2.55 1.61 6.83
C LYS A 116 -1.53 1.18 5.80
N VAL A 117 -1.64 1.74 4.61
CA VAL A 117 -0.67 1.61 3.54
C VAL A 117 0.33 2.76 3.67
N CYS A 118 1.53 2.45 4.17
CA CYS A 118 2.59 3.41 4.42
C CYS A 118 3.56 3.44 3.22
N LEU A 119 3.43 4.44 2.35
CA LEU A 119 4.29 4.66 1.18
C LEU A 119 5.64 5.27 1.56
N GLN A 120 6.73 4.60 1.18
CA GLN A 120 8.09 5.07 1.45
C GLN A 120 8.53 6.06 0.35
N ASP A 121 8.17 7.34 0.53
CA ASP A 121 8.37 8.43 -0.45
C ASP A 121 9.77 8.42 -1.07
N ASP A 122 10.80 8.33 -0.23
CA ASP A 122 12.19 8.43 -0.64
C ASP A 122 12.60 7.27 -1.54
N ARG A 123 12.14 6.05 -1.25
CA ARG A 123 12.36 4.86 -2.08
C ARG A 123 11.68 4.96 -3.43
N ILE A 124 10.42 5.40 -3.45
CA ILE A 124 9.64 5.51 -4.69
C ILE A 124 10.23 6.60 -5.58
N VAL A 125 10.50 7.78 -5.03
CA VAL A 125 11.11 8.90 -5.77
C VAL A 125 12.49 8.51 -6.30
N ASP A 126 13.31 7.84 -5.49
CA ASP A 126 14.63 7.36 -5.91
C ASP A 126 14.57 6.28 -7.00
N ALA A 127 13.67 5.31 -6.88
CA ALA A 127 13.47 4.28 -7.90
C ALA A 127 13.06 4.87 -9.25
N VAL A 128 12.13 5.84 -9.25
CA VAL A 128 11.74 6.56 -10.47
C VAL A 128 12.92 7.33 -11.03
N LYS A 129 13.70 8.04 -10.20
CA LYS A 129 14.87 8.81 -10.65
C LYS A 129 15.95 7.93 -11.29
N ARG A 130 16.28 6.79 -10.68
CA ARG A 130 17.29 5.84 -11.18
C ARG A 130 16.86 5.12 -12.45
N SER A 131 15.55 4.98 -12.66
CA SER A 131 14.99 4.19 -13.76
C SER A 131 14.50 5.07 -14.93
N LYS A 132 14.78 6.37 -14.92
CA LYS A 132 14.44 7.26 -16.05
C LYS A 132 15.25 6.86 -17.29
N PRO A 133 14.65 6.94 -18.50
CA PRO A 133 13.29 7.40 -18.79
C PRO A 133 12.21 6.29 -18.74
N PHE A 134 12.56 5.06 -18.39
CA PHE A 134 11.72 3.87 -18.59
C PHE A 134 10.57 3.76 -17.58
N ILE A 135 10.82 4.02 -16.29
CA ILE A 135 9.79 3.94 -15.26
C ILE A 135 9.28 5.34 -14.92
N LYS A 136 7.96 5.54 -15.09
CA LYS A 136 7.27 6.77 -14.74
C LYS A 136 6.59 6.64 -13.37
N MET A 137 6.40 7.77 -12.70
CA MET A 137 5.80 7.82 -11.35
C MET A 137 4.37 7.25 -11.34
N ALA A 138 3.51 7.67 -12.26
CA ALA A 138 2.11 7.25 -12.30
C ALA A 138 1.90 5.73 -12.42
N PRO A 139 2.52 5.01 -13.40
CA PRO A 139 2.35 3.55 -13.50
C PRO A 139 2.97 2.80 -12.31
N LEU A 140 4.09 3.27 -11.75
CA LEU A 140 4.67 2.68 -10.55
C LEU A 140 3.72 2.81 -9.34
N LEU A 141 3.15 4.01 -9.12
CA LEU A 141 2.19 4.25 -8.04
C LEU A 141 0.92 3.42 -8.21
N LEU A 142 0.41 3.28 -9.45
CA LEU A 142 -0.74 2.45 -9.74
C LEU A 142 -0.47 0.98 -9.40
N TYR A 143 0.72 0.48 -9.76
CA TYR A 143 1.13 -0.87 -9.41
C TYR A 143 1.22 -1.07 -7.90
N ILE A 144 1.88 -0.16 -7.17
CA ILE A 144 1.99 -0.23 -5.70
C ILE A 144 0.59 -0.20 -5.07
N ALA A 145 -0.26 0.75 -5.45
CA ALA A 145 -1.62 0.85 -4.92
C ALA A 145 -2.43 -0.43 -5.17
N ALA A 146 -2.37 -0.97 -6.39
CA ALA A 146 -3.02 -2.23 -6.74
C ALA A 146 -2.54 -3.39 -5.87
N HIS A 147 -1.23 -3.53 -5.68
CA HIS A 147 -0.63 -4.58 -4.85
C HIS A 147 -1.10 -4.50 -3.40
N GLU A 148 -1.02 -3.33 -2.78
CA GLU A 148 -1.41 -3.14 -1.39
C GLU A 148 -2.92 -3.32 -1.17
N LEU A 149 -3.77 -2.89 -2.13
CA LEU A 149 -5.22 -3.09 -2.02
C LEU A 149 -5.61 -4.56 -2.13
N VAL A 150 -4.91 -5.35 -2.95
CA VAL A 150 -5.13 -6.80 -3.00
C VAL A 150 -4.84 -7.43 -1.63
N HIS A 151 -3.75 -7.03 -0.96
CA HIS A 151 -3.49 -7.46 0.42
C HIS A 151 -4.60 -7.06 1.38
N VAL A 152 -5.01 -5.78 1.38
CA VAL A 152 -6.10 -5.29 2.26
C VAL A 152 -7.36 -6.13 2.07
N ILE A 153 -7.77 -6.42 0.84
CA ILE A 153 -8.97 -7.22 0.55
C ILE A 153 -8.82 -8.64 1.06
N ARG A 154 -7.70 -9.30 0.74
CA ARG A 154 -7.47 -10.70 1.11
C ARG A 154 -7.38 -10.89 2.62
N PHE A 155 -6.67 -10.01 3.33
CA PHE A 155 -6.63 -10.03 4.78
C PHE A 155 -7.99 -9.71 5.41
N THR A 156 -8.76 -8.79 4.83
CA THR A 156 -10.09 -8.47 5.35
C THR A 156 -11.08 -9.62 5.15
N ASN A 157 -10.97 -10.36 4.06
CA ASN A 157 -11.84 -11.49 3.75
C ASN A 157 -11.43 -12.79 4.47
N GLY A 158 -10.28 -12.81 5.14
CA GLY A 158 -9.71 -14.01 5.74
C GLY A 158 -9.11 -14.99 4.73
N ASP A 159 -8.84 -14.55 3.50
CA ASP A 159 -8.19 -15.36 2.45
C ASP A 159 -6.71 -15.63 2.73
N SER A 160 -6.11 -14.83 3.63
CA SER A 160 -4.76 -14.99 4.15
C SER A 160 -4.73 -14.50 5.59
N ASP A 161 -3.89 -15.10 6.42
CA ASP A 161 -3.56 -14.57 7.74
C ASP A 161 -2.42 -13.54 7.63
N PHE A 162 -2.61 -12.38 8.25
CA PHE A 162 -1.60 -11.33 8.32
C PHE A 162 -0.43 -11.73 9.24
N ASP A 163 -0.70 -12.61 10.22
CA ASP A 163 0.24 -13.04 11.24
C ASP A 163 0.93 -14.36 10.87
N ALA A 164 0.67 -14.83 9.65
CA ALA A 164 1.13 -16.12 9.17
C ALA A 164 2.66 -16.27 9.25
N PRO A 165 3.16 -17.51 9.41
CA PRO A 165 4.59 -17.81 9.31
C PRO A 165 5.20 -17.34 7.97
N LEU A 166 6.52 -17.19 7.94
CA LEU A 166 7.24 -16.66 6.76
C LEU A 166 6.91 -17.41 5.47
N GLU A 167 6.79 -18.73 5.52
CA GLU A 167 6.48 -19.56 4.35
C GLU A 167 5.10 -19.25 3.76
N GLU A 168 4.11 -18.99 4.61
CA GLU A 168 2.76 -18.58 4.18
C GLU A 168 2.76 -17.17 3.63
N LYS A 169 3.54 -16.26 4.22
CA LYS A 169 3.72 -14.91 3.71
C LYS A 169 4.36 -14.89 2.32
N ILE A 170 5.31 -15.79 2.04
CA ILE A 170 5.90 -15.93 0.71
C ILE A 170 4.84 -16.38 -0.31
N ARG A 171 4.02 -17.38 0.03
CA ARG A 171 2.92 -17.84 -0.83
C ARG A 171 1.87 -16.76 -1.07
N GLU A 172 1.57 -15.97 -0.05
CA GLU A 172 0.66 -14.83 -0.18
C GLU A 172 1.25 -13.76 -1.09
N GLU A 173 2.54 -13.41 -0.99
CA GLU A 173 3.19 -12.47 -1.91
C GLU A 173 3.10 -12.94 -3.37
N GLU A 174 3.39 -14.22 -3.65
CA GLU A 174 3.25 -14.80 -4.99
C GLU A 174 1.81 -14.69 -5.50
N LYS A 175 0.84 -14.95 -4.62
CA LYS A 175 -0.58 -14.87 -4.95
C LYS A 175 -1.01 -13.43 -5.25
N VAL A 176 -0.59 -12.48 -4.42
CA VAL A 176 -0.89 -11.07 -4.63
C VAL A 176 -0.23 -10.58 -5.91
N HIS A 177 1.04 -10.88 -6.17
CA HIS A 177 1.68 -10.52 -7.44
C HIS A 177 0.89 -11.03 -8.64
N SER A 178 0.44 -12.29 -8.61
CA SER A 178 -0.40 -12.85 -9.67
C SER A 178 -1.73 -12.09 -9.83
N ILE A 179 -2.41 -11.75 -8.74
CA ILE A 179 -3.70 -11.05 -8.79
C ILE A 179 -3.50 -9.61 -9.28
N THR A 180 -2.48 -8.92 -8.80
CA THR A 180 -2.10 -7.55 -9.21
C THR A 180 -1.83 -7.50 -10.70
N ARG A 181 -1.03 -8.44 -11.23
CA ARG A 181 -0.77 -8.56 -12.67
C ARG A 181 -2.06 -8.79 -13.45
N ASP A 182 -2.89 -9.74 -13.02
CA ASP A 182 -4.17 -10.00 -13.68
C ASP A 182 -5.11 -8.79 -13.68
N MET A 183 -5.07 -7.99 -12.62
CA MET A 183 -5.91 -6.81 -12.45
C MET A 183 -5.46 -5.66 -13.35
N LEU A 184 -4.15 -5.50 -13.54
CA LEU A 184 -3.54 -4.40 -14.31
C LEU A 184 -3.34 -4.73 -15.79
N ARG A 185 -3.18 -6.01 -16.15
CA ARG A 185 -2.94 -6.46 -17.53
C ARG A 185 -3.94 -5.91 -18.56
N PRO A 186 -5.26 -5.83 -18.29
CA PRO A 186 -6.22 -5.30 -19.26
C PRO A 186 -6.01 -3.81 -19.62
N ILE A 187 -5.31 -3.06 -18.76
CA ILE A 187 -5.02 -1.62 -18.94
C ILE A 187 -3.52 -1.35 -19.11
N ALA A 188 -2.71 -2.40 -19.25
CA ALA A 188 -1.26 -2.31 -19.35
C ALA A 188 -0.86 -1.77 -20.72
N GLU A 189 -0.82 -0.45 -20.83
CA GLU A 189 -0.12 0.25 -21.91
C GLU A 189 1.41 0.10 -21.75
N THR A 190 2.19 0.60 -22.71
CA THR A 190 3.66 0.48 -22.75
C THR A 190 4.34 0.81 -21.42
N ASP A 191 3.97 1.92 -20.76
CA ASP A 191 4.63 2.32 -19.52
C ASP A 191 4.27 1.44 -18.31
N LEU A 192 3.04 0.93 -18.23
CA LEU A 192 2.60 0.05 -17.15
C LEU A 192 3.09 -1.38 -17.37
N ALA A 193 3.16 -1.83 -18.63
CA ALA A 193 3.74 -3.12 -19.00
C ALA A 193 5.20 -3.21 -18.51
N LEU A 194 6.01 -2.17 -18.72
CA LEU A 194 7.39 -2.13 -18.21
C LEU A 194 7.45 -2.27 -16.67
N VAL A 195 6.54 -1.65 -15.94
CA VAL A 195 6.45 -1.80 -14.49
C VAL A 195 6.08 -3.23 -14.11
N LEU A 196 5.11 -3.85 -14.80
CA LEU A 196 4.73 -5.25 -14.57
C LEU A 196 5.90 -6.21 -14.85
N ASP A 197 6.68 -5.95 -15.90
CA ASP A 197 7.85 -6.76 -16.27
C ASP A 197 8.97 -6.65 -15.23
N CYS A 198 9.27 -5.45 -14.72
CA CYS A 198 10.24 -5.24 -13.63
C CYS A 198 9.85 -5.97 -12.33
N PHE A 199 8.57 -6.30 -12.18
CA PHE A 199 8.00 -6.98 -11.04
C PHE A 199 7.53 -8.40 -11.34
N SER A 200 7.87 -8.91 -12.53
CA SER A 200 7.74 -10.32 -12.88
C SER A 200 8.94 -11.08 -12.32
N ASP A 201 8.71 -12.35 -11.96
CA ASP A 201 9.70 -13.23 -11.34
C ASP A 201 10.93 -13.51 -12.25
N GLU A 202 10.90 -13.03 -13.51
CA GLU A 202 12.00 -13.11 -14.48
C GLU A 202 13.19 -12.18 -14.17
N PHE A 203 13.02 -11.20 -13.27
CA PHE A 203 14.13 -10.42 -12.71
C PHE A 203 14.47 -10.85 -11.27
N GLN A 204 14.67 -12.15 -11.05
CA GLN A 204 15.64 -12.60 -10.05
C GLN A 204 17.07 -12.31 -10.57
N ILE A 205 17.42 -11.03 -10.73
CA ILE A 205 18.84 -10.68 -10.84
C ILE A 205 19.43 -10.96 -9.46
N GLY A 206 20.34 -11.93 -9.46
CA GLY A 206 20.86 -12.60 -8.29
C GLY A 206 21.52 -11.67 -7.28
N ASP A 207 21.85 -12.27 -6.15
CA ASP A 207 23.00 -11.86 -5.36
C ASP A 207 23.11 -10.34 -5.13
N ILE A 208 22.23 -9.82 -4.28
CA ILE A 208 22.72 -8.85 -3.28
C ILE A 208 23.08 -9.65 -2.02
N LEU A 209 23.89 -10.69 -2.22
CA LEU A 209 24.81 -11.22 -1.23
C LEU A 209 26.11 -10.42 -1.40
N ASN A 210 26.15 -9.26 -0.75
CA ASN A 210 27.32 -8.70 -0.06
C ASN A 210 26.87 -7.49 0.76
#